data_AF-A0A2V5PE29-F1
#
_entry.id   AF-A0A2V5PE29-F1
#
_cell.length_a   1.000
_cell.length_b   1.000
_cell.length_c   1.000
_cell.angle_alpha   90.00
_cell.angle_beta   90.00
_cell.angle_gamma   90.00
#
_symmetry.space_group_name_H-M   'P 1'
#
loop_
_entity.id
_entity.type
_entity.pdbx_description
1 polymer ?
#
loop_
_entity_poly.entity_id
_entity_poly.type
_entity_poly.pdbx_seq_one_letter_code
_entity_poly.pdbx_strand_id
1 'polypeptide(L)'
;MNETLFSQIQRLFERTYAQVGINLEDCLIDRTRCAQLSMLAGKSARELSELARTFLRRAGDQLYVGIYYSRWLIEQLEQHDPRSGLGDRNIRSLIMFVEELNHALHAALQFKRGVREIAAEDFARNLELQAQVDTYLVLLLFVAFFRKTQRVS
;
A
#
# COMPACT_ATOMS: atom_id res chain seq x y z
N MET A 1 15.96 14.14 -8.17
CA MET A 1 15.71 13.00 -7.27
C MET A 1 15.15 11.87 -8.12
N ASN A 2 15.66 10.65 -7.96
CA ASN A 2 15.04 9.48 -8.59
C ASN A 2 13.68 9.23 -7.95
N GLU A 3 12.70 8.85 -8.76
CA GLU A 3 11.35 8.51 -8.30
C GLU A 3 11.42 7.24 -7.41
N THR A 4 10.73 7.26 -6.27
CA THR A 4 10.64 6.10 -5.38
C THR A 4 9.67 5.07 -5.97
N LEU A 5 9.82 3.79 -5.58
CA LEU A 5 8.84 2.75 -5.92
C LEU A 5 7.44 3.11 -5.41
N PHE A 6 7.37 3.71 -4.22
CA PHE A 6 6.12 4.18 -3.62
C PHE A 6 5.43 5.23 -4.50
N SER A 7 6.15 6.29 -4.88
CA SER A 7 5.63 7.35 -5.75
C SER A 7 5.14 6.80 -7.10
N GLN A 8 5.84 5.82 -7.67
CA GLN A 8 5.44 5.16 -8.92
C GLN A 8 4.11 4.43 -8.77
N ILE A 9 3.95 3.66 -7.70
CA ILE A 9 2.72 2.88 -7.47
C ILE A 9 1.56 3.82 -7.09
N GLN A 10 1.78 4.85 -6.26
CA GLN A 10 0.75 5.84 -5.97
C GLN A 10 0.27 6.51 -7.27
N ARG A 11 1.19 6.99 -8.12
CA ARG A 11 0.82 7.61 -9.40
C ARG A 11 0.09 6.66 -10.32
N LEU A 12 0.49 5.40 -10.35
CA LEU A 12 -0.22 4.37 -11.11
C LEU A 12 -1.67 4.28 -10.63
N PHE A 13 -1.90 4.14 -9.32
CA PHE A 13 -3.26 4.06 -8.80
C PHE A 13 -4.06 5.35 -9.00
N GLU A 14 -3.45 6.51 -8.82
CA GLU A 14 -4.13 7.80 -9.05
C GLU A 14 -4.52 8.01 -10.52
N ARG A 15 -3.72 7.49 -11.46
CA ARG A 15 -4.07 7.47 -12.89
C ARG A 15 -5.20 6.51 -13.20
N THR A 16 -5.28 5.38 -12.49
CA THR A 16 -6.33 4.37 -12.68
C THR A 16 -7.66 4.82 -12.07
N TYR A 17 -7.63 5.47 -10.91
CA TYR A 17 -8.83 5.77 -10.12
C TYR A 17 -9.11 7.27 -9.99
N ALA A 18 -8.34 7.96 -9.16
CA ALA A 18 -8.45 9.40 -8.91
C ALA A 18 -7.31 9.87 -8.02
N GLN A 19 -6.99 11.16 -8.07
CA GLN A 19 -5.99 11.76 -7.18
C GLN A 19 -6.46 11.83 -5.73
N VAL A 20 -5.65 11.33 -4.81
CA VAL A 20 -5.90 11.48 -3.36
C VAL A 20 -5.50 12.88 -2.87
N GLY A 21 -4.65 13.59 -3.61
CA GLY A 21 -4.30 14.99 -3.33
C GLY A 21 -3.46 15.19 -2.08
N ILE A 22 -2.85 14.10 -1.58
CA ILE A 22 -1.83 14.09 -0.53
C ILE A 22 -0.70 13.17 -0.97
N ASN A 23 0.52 13.44 -0.50
CA ASN A 23 1.62 12.49 -0.66
C ASN A 23 1.47 11.41 0.42
N LEU A 24 1.20 10.15 0.03
CA LEU A 24 1.03 9.08 1.01
C LEU A 24 2.38 8.65 1.63
N GLU A 25 3.52 9.03 1.05
CA GLU A 25 4.82 8.84 1.71
C GLU A 25 4.92 9.64 3.02
N ASP A 26 4.24 10.79 3.11
CA ASP A 26 4.20 11.60 4.34
C ASP A 26 3.38 10.91 5.45
N CYS A 27 2.65 9.85 5.10
CA CYS A 27 1.90 9.01 6.04
C CYS A 27 2.71 7.78 6.51
N LEU A 28 3.97 7.63 6.10
CA LEU A 28 4.83 6.57 6.58
C LEU A 28 5.14 6.76 8.08
N ILE A 29 4.98 5.69 8.84
CA ILE A 29 5.25 5.68 10.28
C ILE A 29 6.38 4.72 10.61
N ASP A 30 7.09 5.01 11.70
CA ASP A 30 8.15 4.15 12.20
C ASP A 30 7.62 2.96 13.01
N ARG A 31 8.55 2.08 13.39
CA ARG A 31 8.24 0.90 14.21
C ARG A 31 7.65 1.26 15.56
N THR A 32 8.13 2.34 16.18
CA THR A 32 7.66 2.79 17.50
C THR A 32 6.19 3.16 17.42
N ARG A 33 5.81 3.95 16.42
CA ARG A 33 4.44 4.38 16.19
C ARG A 33 3.56 3.22 15.77
N CYS A 34 4.04 2.31 14.93
CA CYS A 34 3.33 1.08 14.59
C CYS A 34 2.98 0.25 15.85
N ALA A 35 3.93 0.09 16.78
CA ALA A 35 3.68 -0.61 18.04
C ALA A 35 2.63 0.10 18.90
N GLN A 36 2.72 1.43 19.03
CA GLN A 36 1.73 2.23 19.75
C GLN A 36 0.32 2.08 19.17
N LEU A 37 0.17 2.22 17.85
CA LEU A 37 -1.12 2.11 17.17
C LEU A 37 -1.68 0.68 17.25
N SER A 38 -0.81 -0.33 17.17
CA SER A 38 -1.21 -1.74 17.33
C SER A 38 -1.76 -2.03 18.73
N MET A 39 -1.18 -1.44 19.78
CA MET A 39 -1.73 -1.53 21.14
C MET A 39 -3.09 -0.85 21.25
N LEU A 40 -3.26 0.33 20.63
CA LEU A 40 -4.52 1.07 20.64
C LEU A 40 -5.63 0.36 19.84
N ALA A 41 -5.28 -0.34 18.75
CA ALA A 41 -6.23 -1.10 17.94
C ALA A 41 -6.73 -2.39 18.63
N GLY A 42 -6.10 -2.81 19.73
CA GLY A 42 -6.59 -3.91 20.57
C GLY A 42 -6.54 -5.27 19.90
N LYS A 43 -7.50 -6.16 20.24
CA LYS A 43 -7.51 -7.57 19.80
C LYS A 43 -7.58 -7.72 18.27
N SER A 44 -8.17 -6.76 17.57
CA SER A 44 -8.28 -6.72 16.11
C SER A 44 -6.92 -6.62 15.39
N ALA A 45 -5.87 -6.15 16.08
CA ALA A 45 -4.54 -6.00 15.50
C ALA A 45 -3.61 -7.22 15.64
N ARG A 46 -4.05 -8.27 16.35
CA ARG A 46 -3.23 -9.48 16.58
C ARG A 46 -3.12 -10.39 15.36
N GLU A 47 -4.07 -10.32 14.44
CA GLU A 47 -4.09 -11.15 13.22
C GLU A 47 -3.42 -10.46 12.03
N LEU A 48 -2.97 -9.21 12.20
CA LEU A 48 -2.37 -8.40 11.13
C LEU A 48 -0.87 -8.72 10.95
N SER A 49 -0.39 -8.64 9.72
CA SER A 49 1.02 -8.85 9.35
C SER A 49 1.97 -7.96 10.17
N GLU A 50 3.07 -8.51 10.71
CA GLU A 50 4.11 -7.69 11.36
C GLU A 50 5.03 -6.96 10.36
N LEU A 51 4.95 -7.32 9.08
CA LEU A 51 5.86 -6.85 8.04
C LEU A 51 5.37 -5.57 7.35
N ALA A 52 4.06 -5.35 7.31
CA ALA A 52 3.42 -4.20 6.69
C ALA A 52 2.03 -3.99 7.31
N ARG A 53 1.61 -2.74 7.55
CA ARG A 53 0.29 -2.40 8.12
C ARG A 53 -0.19 -1.02 7.72
N THR A 54 -1.49 -0.89 7.48
CA THR A 54 -2.20 0.39 7.34
C THR A 54 -3.12 0.63 8.52
N PHE A 55 -2.98 1.80 9.12
CA PHE A 55 -3.80 2.27 10.23
C PHE A 55 -4.70 3.39 9.75
N LEU A 56 -5.99 3.27 10.05
CA LEU A 56 -7.01 4.26 9.72
C LEU A 56 -7.69 4.72 11.01
N ARG A 57 -7.85 6.03 11.17
CA ARG A 57 -8.65 6.60 12.25
C ARG A 57 -9.45 7.79 11.75
N ARG A 58 -10.75 7.77 12.02
CA ARG A 58 -11.62 8.93 11.80
C ARG A 58 -11.72 9.76 13.07
N ALA A 59 -11.62 11.07 12.94
CA ALA A 59 -11.98 12.01 13.99
C ALA A 59 -12.75 13.19 13.38
N GLY A 60 -14.06 13.24 13.60
CA GLY A 60 -14.95 14.18 12.92
C GLY A 60 -14.88 13.99 11.40
N ASP A 61 -14.52 15.07 10.70
CA ASP A 61 -14.35 15.14 9.24
C ASP A 61 -12.90 14.95 8.77
N GLN A 62 -12.03 14.44 9.65
CA GLN A 62 -10.66 14.09 9.30
C GLN A 62 -10.46 12.57 9.29
N LEU A 63 -9.73 12.11 8.29
CA LEU A 63 -9.15 10.77 8.23
C LEU A 63 -7.65 10.88 8.50
N TYR A 64 -7.19 10.14 9.50
CA TYR A 64 -5.78 9.94 9.80
C TYR A 64 -5.36 8.59 9.21
N VAL A 65 -4.24 8.61 8.49
CA VAL A 65 -3.66 7.44 7.83
C VAL A 65 -2.23 7.27 8.35
N GLY A 66 -1.86 6.03 8.67
CA GLY A 66 -0.48 5.66 8.97
C GLY A 66 -0.12 4.38 8.24
N ILE A 67 0.98 4.38 7.50
CA ILE A 67 1.46 3.23 6.74
C ILE A 67 2.79 2.78 7.33
N TYR A 68 2.85 1.53 7.77
CA TYR A 68 4.07 0.95 8.30
C TYR A 68 4.59 -0.11 7.34
N TYR A 69 5.87 -0.03 7.02
CA TYR A 69 6.63 -1.12 6.42
C TYR A 69 7.80 -1.47 7.34
N SER A 70 7.98 -2.76 7.60
CA SER A 70 9.10 -3.22 8.42
C SER A 70 10.43 -2.96 7.72
N ARG A 71 11.49 -2.78 8.51
CA ARG A 71 12.86 -2.64 8.00
C ARG A 71 13.25 -3.80 7.08
N TRP A 72 12.88 -5.03 7.46
CA TRP A 72 13.13 -6.21 6.64
C TRP A 72 12.48 -6.09 5.26
N LEU A 73 11.21 -5.67 5.19
CA LEU A 73 10.51 -5.52 3.92
C LEU A 73 11.16 -4.46 3.03
N ILE A 74 11.55 -3.32 3.62
CA ILE A 74 12.27 -2.24 2.91
C ILE A 74 13.59 -2.78 2.36
N GLU A 75 14.40 -3.44 3.18
CA GLU A 75 15.67 -4.03 2.76
C GLU A 75 15.51 -5.07 1.64
N GLN A 76 14.45 -5.90 1.69
CA GLN A 76 14.15 -6.85 0.60
C GLN A 76 13.81 -6.13 -0.71
N LEU A 77 13.02 -5.06 -0.67
CA LEU A 77 12.66 -4.29 -1.87
C LEU A 77 13.83 -3.49 -2.42
N GLU A 78 14.75 -3.02 -1.58
CA GLU A 78 15.96 -2.34 -2.02
C GLU A 78 16.98 -3.31 -2.63
N GLN A 79 17.19 -4.48 -2.01
CA GLN A 79 18.11 -5.50 -2.51
C GLN A 79 17.60 -6.19 -3.78
N HIS A 80 16.29 -6.34 -3.92
CA HIS A 80 15.64 -7.03 -5.02
C HIS A 80 14.59 -6.11 -5.67
N ASP A 81 15.04 -4.95 -6.15
CA ASP A 81 14.16 -3.91 -6.71
C ASP A 81 13.25 -4.48 -7.82
N PRO A 82 11.92 -4.50 -7.62
CA PRO A 82 10.99 -5.02 -8.60
C PRO A 82 11.02 -4.24 -9.92
N ARG A 83 11.53 -2.99 -9.93
CA ARG A 83 11.72 -2.17 -11.14
C ARG A 83 12.88 -2.65 -12.02
N SER A 84 13.73 -3.53 -11.50
CA SER A 84 14.81 -4.18 -12.25
C SER A 84 14.42 -5.58 -12.76
N GLY A 85 13.32 -6.15 -12.27
CA GLY A 85 12.80 -7.45 -12.69
C GLY A 85 11.87 -8.03 -11.62
N LEU A 86 10.78 -8.66 -12.03
CA LEU A 86 9.89 -9.36 -11.10
C LEU A 86 10.18 -10.87 -11.11
N GLY A 87 10.28 -11.48 -9.94
CA GLY A 87 10.44 -12.92 -9.79
C GLY A 87 10.32 -13.39 -8.34
N ASP A 88 10.66 -14.65 -8.08
CA ASP A 88 10.44 -15.32 -6.78
C ASP A 88 11.05 -14.59 -5.59
N ARG A 89 12.14 -13.83 -5.81
CA ARG A 89 12.88 -13.11 -4.76
C ARG A 89 12.18 -11.85 -4.26
N ASN A 90 11.30 -11.24 -5.05
CA ASN A 90 10.70 -9.95 -4.72
C ASN A 90 9.19 -9.87 -4.90
N ILE A 91 8.56 -10.85 -5.57
CA ILE A 91 7.12 -10.82 -5.81
C ILE A 91 6.30 -10.72 -4.52
N ARG A 92 6.67 -11.50 -3.50
CA ARG A 92 5.96 -11.46 -2.20
C ARG A 92 6.13 -10.12 -1.50
N SER A 93 7.35 -9.58 -1.48
CA SER A 93 7.63 -8.27 -0.89
C SER A 93 6.90 -7.15 -1.62
N LEU A 94 6.83 -7.22 -2.95
CA LEU A 94 6.07 -6.27 -3.75
C LEU A 94 4.57 -6.35 -3.46
N ILE A 95 4.00 -7.55 -3.36
CA ILE A 95 2.57 -7.73 -3.03
C ILE A 95 2.24 -7.05 -1.70
N MET A 96 2.99 -7.38 -0.63
CA MET A 96 2.76 -6.79 0.69
C MET A 96 2.92 -5.27 0.69
N PHE A 97 3.88 -4.76 -0.09
CA PHE A 97 4.07 -3.33 -0.25
C PHE A 97 2.88 -2.66 -0.92
N VAL A 98 2.38 -3.25 -2.01
CA VAL A 98 1.27 -2.74 -2.81
C VAL A 98 -0.04 -2.76 -2.02
N GLU A 99 -0.31 -3.83 -1.27
CA GLU A 99 -1.54 -3.99 -0.47
C GLU A 99 -1.72 -2.85 0.54
N GLU A 100 -0.68 -2.48 1.29
CA GLU A 100 -0.82 -1.39 2.27
C GLU A 100 -0.98 -0.01 1.63
N LEU A 101 -0.25 0.24 0.54
CA LEU A 101 -0.43 1.48 -0.23
C LEU A 101 -1.85 1.55 -0.82
N ASN A 102 -2.37 0.41 -1.27
CA ASN A 102 -3.72 0.27 -1.76
C ASN A 102 -4.76 0.63 -0.70
N HIS A 103 -4.65 0.05 0.50
CA HIS A 103 -5.54 0.31 1.61
C HIS A 103 -5.57 1.80 1.96
N ALA A 104 -4.40 2.44 2.07
CA ALA A 104 -4.31 3.86 2.37
C ALA A 104 -4.98 4.74 1.29
N LEU A 105 -4.68 4.48 0.02
CA LEU A 105 -5.25 5.24 -1.10
C LEU A 105 -6.78 5.09 -1.17
N HIS A 106 -7.28 3.86 -1.17
CA HIS A 106 -8.73 3.61 -1.32
C HIS A 106 -9.50 4.06 -0.10
N ALA A 107 -8.95 3.96 1.10
CA ALA A 107 -9.57 4.53 2.29
C ALA A 107 -9.73 6.05 2.16
N ALA A 108 -8.68 6.74 1.69
CA ALA A 108 -8.71 8.18 1.49
C ALA A 108 -9.67 8.60 0.36
N LEU A 109 -9.74 7.85 -0.75
CA LEU A 109 -10.69 8.10 -1.83
C LEU A 109 -12.14 7.89 -1.39
N GLN A 110 -12.43 6.80 -0.67
CA GLN A 110 -13.76 6.55 -0.11
C GLN A 110 -14.16 7.63 0.89
N PHE A 111 -13.23 8.05 1.75
CA PHE A 111 -13.46 9.14 2.68
C PHE A 111 -13.80 10.46 1.96
N LYS A 112 -13.06 10.81 0.90
CA LYS A 112 -13.39 11.97 0.05
C LYS A 112 -14.79 11.89 -0.58
N ARG A 113 -15.27 10.67 -0.89
CA ARG A 113 -16.62 10.42 -1.43
C ARG A 113 -17.73 10.44 -0.38
N GLY A 114 -17.40 10.69 0.89
CA GLY A 114 -18.40 10.80 1.96
C GLY A 114 -18.56 9.54 2.81
N VAL A 115 -17.79 8.46 2.55
CA VAL A 115 -17.82 7.27 3.40
C VAL A 115 -17.24 7.61 4.77
N ARG A 116 -17.94 7.26 5.85
CA ARG A 116 -17.53 7.55 7.24
C ARG A 116 -17.42 6.31 8.13
N GLU A 117 -18.02 5.20 7.71
CA GLU A 117 -18.07 3.93 8.44
C GLU A 117 -16.80 3.09 8.21
N ILE A 118 -15.63 3.71 8.39
CA ILE A 118 -14.33 3.09 8.11
C ILE A 118 -13.98 1.91 9.05
N ALA A 119 -14.73 1.75 10.14
CA ALA A 119 -14.57 0.65 11.10
C ALA A 119 -15.53 -0.52 10.83
N ALA A 120 -16.39 -0.41 9.81
CA ALA A 120 -17.30 -1.48 9.43
C ALA A 120 -16.54 -2.62 8.76
N GLU A 121 -16.98 -3.86 9.01
CA GLU A 121 -16.40 -5.05 8.39
C GLU A 121 -16.50 -5.00 6.85
N ASP A 122 -17.64 -4.53 6.33
CA ASP A 122 -17.85 -4.37 4.89
C ASP A 122 -16.83 -3.42 4.25
N PHE A 123 -16.42 -2.37 4.98
CA PHE A 123 -15.39 -1.44 4.52
C PHE A 123 -14.03 -2.14 4.42
N ALA A 124 -13.63 -2.87 5.46
CA ALA A 124 -12.38 -3.64 5.46
C ALA A 124 -12.37 -4.70 4.36
N ARG A 125 -13.46 -5.48 4.22
CA ARG A 125 -13.59 -6.50 3.18
C ARG A 125 -13.49 -5.92 1.76
N ASN A 126 -14.08 -4.75 1.52
CA ASN A 126 -13.97 -4.08 0.22
C ASN A 126 -12.55 -3.59 -0.06
N LEU A 127 -11.81 -3.13 0.96
CA LEU A 127 -10.39 -2.79 0.80
C LEU A 127 -9.56 -4.02 0.43
N GLU A 128 -9.72 -5.13 1.13
CA GLU A 128 -8.98 -6.37 0.84
C GLU A 128 -9.27 -6.90 -0.58
N LEU A 129 -10.54 -6.87 -1.01
CA LEU A 129 -10.91 -7.27 -2.37
C LEU A 129 -10.27 -6.36 -3.42
N GLN A 130 -10.29 -5.05 -3.19
CA GLN A 130 -9.68 -4.07 -4.09
C GLN A 130 -8.16 -4.23 -4.13
N ALA A 131 -7.52 -4.54 -3.01
CA ALA A 131 -6.09 -4.80 -2.91
C ALA A 131 -5.67 -6.00 -3.75
N GLN A 132 -6.48 -7.05 -3.85
CA GLN A 132 -6.21 -8.20 -4.73
C GLN A 132 -6.23 -7.82 -6.22
N VAL A 133 -7.25 -7.06 -6.64
CA VAL A 133 -7.40 -6.59 -8.02
C VAL A 133 -6.23 -5.68 -8.40
N ASP A 134 -5.87 -4.76 -7.51
CA ASP A 134 -4.81 -3.79 -7.76
C ASP A 134 -3.42 -4.38 -7.68
N THR A 135 -3.21 -5.36 -6.80
CA THR A 135 -1.99 -6.18 -6.80
C THR A 135 -1.82 -6.87 -8.15
N TYR A 136 -2.87 -7.51 -8.67
CA TYR A 136 -2.81 -8.12 -10.00
C TYR A 136 -2.48 -7.11 -11.11
N LEU A 137 -3.11 -5.93 -11.09
CA LEU A 137 -2.82 -4.85 -12.04
C LEU A 137 -1.34 -4.41 -11.99
N VAL A 138 -0.81 -4.19 -10.78
CA VAL A 138 0.60 -3.81 -10.59
C VAL A 138 1.52 -4.90 -11.12
N LEU A 139 1.29 -6.17 -10.77
CA LEU A 139 2.11 -7.29 -11.24
C LEU A 139 2.09 -7.39 -12.77
N LEU A 140 0.93 -7.24 -13.41
CA LEU A 140 0.82 -7.23 -14.87
C LEU A 140 1.65 -6.12 -15.51
N LEU A 141 1.64 -4.92 -14.94
CA LEU A 141 2.39 -3.79 -15.48
C LEU A 141 3.89 -3.97 -15.35
N PHE A 142 4.35 -4.48 -14.21
CA PHE A 142 5.77 -4.80 -14.03
C PHE A 142 6.21 -5.90 -15.01
N VAL A 143 5.44 -6.98 -15.16
CA VAL A 143 5.74 -8.04 -16.15
C VAL A 143 5.73 -7.49 -17.59
N ALA A 144 4.74 -6.68 -17.95
CA ALA A 144 4.62 -6.10 -19.29
C ALA A 144 5.79 -5.15 -19.61
N PHE A 145 6.24 -4.37 -18.63
CA PHE A 145 7.41 -3.51 -18.75
C PHE A 145 8.66 -4.34 -19.10
N PHE A 146 8.91 -5.43 -18.38
CA PHE A 146 10.07 -6.29 -18.66
C PHE A 146 9.99 -7.05 -19.98
N ARG A 147 8.77 -7.44 -20.41
CA ARG A 147 8.57 -8.05 -21.73
C ARG A 147 8.90 -7.08 -22.87
N LYS A 148 8.64 -5.78 -22.71
CA LYS A 148 9.01 -4.78 -23.73
C LYS A 148 10.53 -4.59 -23.82
N THR A 149 11.24 -4.64 -22.70
CA THR A 149 12.72 -4.55 -22.67
C THR A 149 13.43 -5.80 -23.20
N GLN A 150 12.75 -6.95 -23.26
CA GLN A 150 13.29 -8.19 -23.84
C GLN A 150 13.13 -8.33 -25.36
N ARG A 151 12.47 -7.38 -26.04
CA ARG A 151 12.52 -7.32 -27.52
C ARG A 151 13.89 -6.80 -27.96
N VAL A 152 14.84 -7.73 -28.09
CA VAL A 152 16.09 -7.52 -28.83
C VAL A 152 15.82 -7.84 -30.30
N SER A 153 16.32 -6.96 -31.17
CA SER A 153 16.37 -7.03 -32.63
C SER A 153 16.76 -8.39 -33.19
#